data_AF-A0A8S0WSP3-F1
#
_entry.id   AF-A0A8S0WSP3-F1
#
_cell.length_a   1.000
_cell.length_b   1.000
_cell.length_c   1.000
_cell.angle_alpha   90.00
_cell.angle_beta   90.00
_cell.angle_gamma   90.00
#
_symmetry.space_group_name_H-M   'P 1'
#
loop_
_entity.id
_entity.type
_entity.pdbx_description
1 polymer ?
#
loop_
_entity_poly.entity_id
_entity_poly.type
_entity_poly.pdbx_seq_one_letter_code
_entity_poly.pdbx_strand_id
1 'polypeptide(L)'
;MSYSQLQDVPTNQPYIHASTSWPADPYPPWLQVLMQDTRFLTHIAFPETLDAPFSFHVSSQRAARSTTIRRARAPSASIRVRGDYGSASRRRYRASTRHATMSRKPLPASFYPQRVVSSSYPRVPYQSGPSPVHLQRKPGNWRRGYVPPSRGGLRRYISKIGSLIRHPSSPRLPYRLNPLLVYRPHNPVQVSYNLRFQPFPEYGLQFPALNRPPNPLDLFQLATSPPTFRMILWHRKLPWYVKIEASTLNGITVQDVLSGMYQSLRRPIGQHEYYTNALSSADREMLSVAFQQRCRGDAKEIAGGVRRVDFLGREVGFVGLARSRRGMWEIKTVEPLRPRMIIE
;
A
#
# COMPACT_ATOMS: atom_id res chain seq x y z
N MET A 1 42.00 9.41 -68.42
CA MET A 1 41.34 10.64 -67.94
C MET A 1 41.12 10.51 -66.44
N SER A 2 41.93 11.28 -65.73
CA SER A 2 41.82 11.86 -64.38
C SER A 2 41.20 11.06 -63.22
N TYR A 3 42.11 10.71 -62.31
CA TYR A 3 41.94 10.38 -60.89
C TYR A 3 41.45 11.58 -60.05
N SER A 4 40.62 11.29 -59.04
CA SER A 4 40.43 12.08 -57.81
C SER A 4 39.75 11.15 -56.78
N GLN A 5 40.46 10.44 -55.89
CA GLN A 5 41.04 10.88 -54.61
C GLN A 5 40.15 11.79 -53.76
N LEU A 6 39.74 11.29 -52.57
CA LEU A 6 39.51 11.96 -51.28
C LEU A 6 39.01 10.88 -50.28
N GLN A 7 39.90 10.28 -49.48
CA GLN A 7 40.37 10.68 -48.14
C GLN A 7 39.52 10.11 -46.98
N ASP A 8 40.08 9.08 -46.35
CA ASP A 8 39.75 8.60 -45.00
C ASP A 8 40.20 9.61 -43.93
N VAL A 9 39.38 9.81 -42.91
CA VAL A 9 39.74 10.48 -41.65
C VAL A 9 39.30 9.60 -40.48
N PRO A 10 40.21 9.19 -39.56
CA PRO A 10 39.85 8.51 -38.34
C PRO A 10 39.71 9.52 -37.19
N THR A 11 38.53 9.58 -36.56
CA THR A 11 38.34 10.40 -35.35
C THR A 11 38.25 9.51 -34.13
N ASN A 12 39.39 9.40 -33.43
CA ASN A 12 39.50 9.00 -32.03
C ASN A 12 38.52 9.79 -31.17
N GLN A 13 37.61 9.12 -30.46
CA GLN A 13 36.89 9.72 -29.33
C GLN A 13 37.52 9.26 -28.01
N PRO A 14 37.95 10.20 -27.13
CA PRO A 14 38.40 9.84 -25.80
C PRO A 14 37.22 9.52 -24.88
N TYR A 15 37.38 8.46 -24.10
CA TYR A 15 36.51 8.09 -22.98
C TYR A 15 36.42 9.24 -21.97
N ILE A 16 35.24 9.84 -21.83
CA ILE A 16 34.92 10.75 -20.71
C ILE A 16 34.47 9.89 -19.54
N HIS A 17 35.29 9.82 -18.50
CA HIS A 17 34.88 9.37 -17.18
C HIS A 17 33.87 10.37 -16.60
N ALA A 18 32.58 10.03 -16.66
CA ALA A 18 31.56 10.76 -15.91
C ALA A 18 31.70 10.45 -14.41
N SER A 19 32.29 11.39 -13.68
CA SER A 19 32.34 11.40 -12.22
C SER A 19 30.92 11.43 -11.64
N THR A 20 30.47 10.35 -11.01
CA THR A 20 29.21 10.26 -10.25
C THR A 20 29.31 10.88 -8.87
N SER A 21 29.67 12.16 -8.80
CA SER A 21 29.42 12.99 -7.62
C SER A 21 28.34 14.01 -7.96
N TRP A 22 27.09 13.68 -7.63
CA TRP A 22 25.98 14.64 -7.68
C TRP A 22 26.32 15.85 -6.80
N PRO A 23 26.06 17.09 -7.25
CA PRO A 23 26.03 18.21 -6.33
C PRO A 23 24.88 17.96 -5.34
N ALA A 24 25.18 18.01 -4.05
CA ALA A 24 24.16 18.15 -3.04
C ALA A 24 23.54 19.53 -3.23
N ASP A 25 22.42 19.60 -3.97
CA ASP A 25 21.63 20.82 -4.01
C ASP A 25 21.22 21.16 -2.56
N PRO A 26 21.61 22.32 -2.02
CA PRO A 26 21.12 22.75 -0.72
C PRO A 26 19.60 22.88 -0.83
N TYR A 27 18.90 22.28 0.13
CA TYR A 27 17.44 22.37 0.21
C TYR A 27 16.96 23.82 0.01
N PRO A 28 15.81 24.04 -0.68
CA PRO A 28 15.25 25.37 -0.82
C PRO A 28 15.14 26.06 0.55
N PRO A 29 15.47 27.35 0.69
CA PRO A 29 15.52 28.05 1.99
C PRO A 29 14.23 27.92 2.82
N TRP A 30 13.07 27.82 2.17
CA TRP A 30 11.78 27.64 2.83
C TRP A 30 11.62 26.24 3.49
N LEU A 31 12.34 25.22 3.02
CA LEU A 31 12.31 23.88 3.60
C LEU A 31 13.09 23.83 4.93
N GLN A 32 14.17 24.60 5.06
CA GLN A 32 14.90 24.73 6.32
C GLN A 32 14.06 25.43 7.39
N VAL A 33 13.28 26.45 6.99
CA VAL A 33 12.36 27.17 7.90
C VAL A 33 11.22 26.27 8.39
N LEU A 34 10.62 25.46 7.52
CA LEU A 34 9.56 24.52 7.91
C LEU A 34 10.07 23.33 8.74
N MET A 35 11.32 22.90 8.55
CA MET A 35 11.90 21.83 9.39
C MET A 35 12.32 22.32 10.79
N GLN A 36 12.55 23.62 10.96
CA GLN A 36 12.86 24.25 12.25
C GLN A 36 11.62 24.69 13.02
N ASP A 37 10.48 24.86 12.35
CA ASP A 37 9.22 25.19 13.01
C ASP A 37 8.65 23.96 13.72
N THR A 38 8.71 23.95 15.04
CA THR A 38 8.09 22.92 15.89
C THR A 38 6.58 22.81 15.63
N ARG A 39 5.96 23.85 15.05
CA ARG A 39 4.57 23.83 14.62
C ARG A 39 4.34 23.05 13.32
N PHE A 40 5.32 22.91 12.43
CA PHE A 40 5.17 22.08 11.23
C PHE A 40 5.04 20.60 11.58
N LEU A 41 5.71 20.15 12.65
CA LEU A 41 5.49 18.82 13.24
C LEU A 41 4.09 18.71 13.89
N THR A 42 3.52 19.81 14.39
CA THR A 42 2.10 19.85 14.83
C THR A 42 1.11 19.96 13.67
N HIS A 43 1.53 20.43 12.48
CA HIS A 43 0.74 20.54 11.26
C HIS A 43 0.77 19.29 10.36
N ILE A 44 1.48 18.22 10.75
CA ILE A 44 0.88 16.89 10.61
C ILE A 44 -0.27 16.80 11.64
N ALA A 45 -1.22 17.72 11.54
CA ALA A 45 -2.43 17.75 12.33
C ALA A 45 -3.25 16.59 11.78
N PHE A 46 -3.05 15.43 12.37
CA PHE A 46 -4.12 14.46 12.41
C PHE A 46 -5.22 15.19 13.18
N PRO A 47 -6.44 15.36 12.61
CA PRO A 47 -7.52 15.94 13.37
C PRO A 47 -7.58 15.14 14.66
N GLU A 48 -7.28 15.77 15.79
CA GLU A 48 -7.47 15.17 17.09
C GLU A 48 -8.91 14.70 17.07
N THR A 49 -9.11 13.40 17.26
CA THR A 49 -10.44 12.87 17.51
C THR A 49 -10.86 13.48 18.83
N LEU A 50 -11.54 14.63 18.76
CA LEU A 50 -12.38 15.11 19.85
C LEU A 50 -13.26 13.92 20.22
N ASP A 51 -13.13 13.46 21.45
CA ASP A 51 -14.00 12.47 22.05
C ASP A 51 -15.45 12.91 21.79
N ALA A 52 -16.16 12.17 20.96
CA ALA A 52 -17.56 12.43 20.66
C ALA A 52 -18.43 11.61 21.62
N PRO A 53 -19.13 12.22 22.60
CA PRO A 53 -20.18 11.55 23.32
C PRO A 53 -21.46 11.66 22.48
N PHE A 54 -21.66 10.76 21.53
CA PHE A 54 -22.97 10.57 20.91
C PHE A 54 -23.35 9.10 20.94
N SER A 55 -23.96 8.72 22.05
CA SER A 55 -24.84 7.56 22.17
C SER A 55 -26.08 7.78 21.31
N PHE A 56 -26.22 6.99 20.24
CA PHE A 56 -27.50 6.86 19.54
C PHE A 56 -28.23 5.62 20.03
N HIS A 57 -29.38 5.86 20.66
CA HIS A 57 -30.38 4.84 20.96
C HIS A 57 -31.00 4.37 19.64
N VAL A 58 -30.80 3.09 19.28
CA VAL A 58 -31.54 2.45 18.18
C VAL A 58 -32.79 1.82 18.80
N SER A 59 -33.93 2.49 18.66
CA SER A 59 -35.24 1.90 18.90
C SER A 59 -35.54 0.90 17.79
N SER A 60 -35.58 -0.37 18.19
CA SER A 60 -36.12 -1.49 17.43
C SER A 60 -37.63 -1.31 17.24
N GLN A 61 -38.09 -1.21 15.99
CA GLN A 61 -39.43 -1.68 15.64
C GLN A 61 -39.40 -2.51 14.36
N ARG A 62 -39.64 -3.81 14.58
CA ARG A 62 -40.12 -4.79 13.59
C ARG A 62 -41.61 -4.57 13.34
N ALA A 63 -42.03 -4.69 12.09
CA ALA A 63 -43.23 -5.41 11.64
C ALA A 63 -43.18 -5.47 10.09
N ALA A 64 -42.89 -6.62 9.47
CA ALA A 64 -43.80 -7.73 9.14
C ALA A 64 -44.72 -7.45 7.93
N ARG A 65 -44.48 -8.19 6.83
CA ARG A 65 -45.45 -8.80 5.87
C ARG A 65 -44.64 -9.42 4.71
N SER A 66 -44.40 -10.73 4.68
CA SER A 66 -45.27 -11.82 4.20
C SER A 66 -45.83 -11.61 2.79
N THR A 67 -45.17 -12.22 1.80
CA THR A 67 -45.85 -12.80 0.63
C THR A 67 -45.20 -14.12 0.26
N THR A 68 -46.05 -15.13 0.32
CA THR A 68 -45.88 -16.55 0.06
C THR A 68 -45.54 -16.82 -1.40
N ILE A 69 -44.42 -17.50 -1.68
CA ILE A 69 -44.18 -18.11 -2.99
C ILE A 69 -44.27 -19.63 -2.85
N ARG A 70 -45.27 -20.18 -3.54
CA ARG A 70 -45.56 -21.62 -3.70
C ARG A 70 -44.33 -22.35 -4.26
N ARG A 71 -43.84 -23.34 -3.53
CA ARG A 71 -42.92 -24.38 -4.01
C ARG A 71 -43.73 -25.47 -4.72
N ALA A 72 -43.45 -25.68 -6.00
CA ALA A 72 -43.74 -26.94 -6.67
C ALA A 72 -42.60 -27.94 -6.38
N ARG A 73 -42.96 -29.10 -5.83
CA ARG A 73 -42.11 -30.29 -5.68
C ARG A 73 -42.38 -31.22 -6.87
N ALA A 74 -41.32 -31.78 -7.44
CA ALA A 74 -41.34 -33.08 -8.13
C ALA A 74 -39.91 -33.66 -8.15
N PRO A 75 -39.73 -35.00 -8.27
CA PRO A 75 -38.80 -35.71 -7.40
C PRO A 75 -37.63 -36.43 -8.11
N SER A 76 -36.68 -36.86 -7.27
CA SER A 76 -35.89 -38.10 -7.33
C SER A 76 -35.07 -38.43 -8.58
N ALA A 77 -33.74 -38.40 -8.43
CA ALA A 77 -32.86 -39.42 -8.99
C ALA A 77 -31.64 -39.61 -8.08
N SER A 78 -31.65 -40.73 -7.36
CA SER A 78 -30.54 -41.24 -6.56
C SER A 78 -29.54 -41.96 -7.48
N ILE A 79 -28.31 -41.47 -7.57
CA ILE A 79 -27.18 -42.25 -8.09
C ILE A 79 -26.14 -42.34 -6.99
N ARG A 80 -26.06 -43.54 -6.42
CA ARG A 80 -24.95 -44.01 -5.58
C ARG A 80 -23.77 -44.29 -6.51
N VAL A 81 -22.64 -43.63 -6.33
CA VAL A 81 -21.36 -44.18 -6.75
C VAL A 81 -20.41 -44.16 -5.57
N ARG A 82 -20.12 -45.39 -5.16
CA ARG A 82 -19.15 -45.88 -4.20
C ARG A 82 -17.75 -45.64 -4.79
N GLY A 83 -16.83 -45.13 -4.00
CA GLY A 83 -15.46 -44.86 -4.44
C GLY A 83 -14.54 -44.69 -3.24
N ASP A 84 -14.29 -45.80 -2.56
CA ASP A 84 -13.25 -45.97 -1.55
C ASP A 84 -11.88 -45.65 -2.14
N TYR A 85 -11.17 -44.66 -1.57
CA TYR A 85 -9.72 -44.67 -1.50
C TYR A 85 -9.29 -44.11 -0.15
N GLY A 86 -8.95 -45.02 0.75
CA GLY A 86 -8.24 -44.71 1.97
C GLY A 86 -6.86 -44.15 1.66
N SER A 87 -6.47 -43.14 2.43
CA SER A 87 -5.05 -42.86 2.65
C SER A 87 -4.89 -42.21 4.01
N ALA A 88 -4.58 -43.07 4.97
CA ALA A 88 -4.08 -42.73 6.28
C ALA A 88 -2.79 -41.90 6.13
N SER A 89 -2.74 -40.72 6.77
CA SER A 89 -1.47 -40.05 7.03
C SER A 89 -1.44 -39.44 8.43
N ARG A 90 -0.99 -40.29 9.35
CA ARG A 90 -0.09 -40.02 10.48
C ARG A 90 -0.18 -38.63 11.13
N ARG A 91 -1.04 -38.53 12.15
CA ARG A 91 -0.86 -37.61 13.29
C ARG A 91 0.47 -37.93 13.98
N ARG A 92 1.47 -37.05 13.86
CA ARG A 92 2.59 -36.99 14.80
C ARG A 92 2.25 -35.98 15.89
N TYR A 93 1.77 -36.49 17.03
CA TYR A 93 1.82 -35.78 18.30
C TYR A 93 3.29 -35.58 18.67
N ARG A 94 3.79 -34.34 18.57
CA ARG A 94 5.00 -33.96 19.29
C ARG A 94 4.57 -33.38 20.64
N ALA A 95 4.61 -34.25 21.64
CA ALA A 95 4.78 -33.84 23.02
C ALA A 95 6.16 -33.20 23.15
N SER A 96 6.23 -32.00 23.71
CA SER A 96 7.47 -31.41 24.19
C SER A 96 7.19 -30.68 25.49
N THR A 97 7.34 -31.46 26.55
CA THR A 97 8.14 -31.15 27.75
C THR A 97 7.99 -29.77 28.36
N ARG A 98 7.22 -29.76 29.45
CA ARG A 98 7.23 -28.75 30.51
C ARG A 98 8.61 -28.76 31.18
N HIS A 99 9.27 -27.61 31.23
CA HIS A 99 10.30 -27.36 32.24
C HIS A 99 9.79 -26.27 33.18
N ALA A 100 9.44 -26.72 34.39
CA ALA A 100 9.26 -25.91 35.57
C ALA A 100 10.55 -25.99 36.39
N THR A 101 11.16 -24.84 36.67
CA THR A 101 12.21 -24.59 37.69
C THR A 101 12.60 -23.11 37.51
N MET A 102 12.78 -22.24 38.50
CA MET A 102 12.86 -22.32 39.95
C MET A 102 12.64 -20.90 40.47
N SER A 103 11.86 -20.79 41.53
CA SER A 103 11.74 -19.60 42.40
C SER A 103 13.06 -19.35 43.12
N ARG A 104 13.58 -18.12 43.08
CA ARG A 104 14.56 -17.61 44.06
C ARG A 104 14.09 -16.24 44.55
N LYS A 105 13.64 -16.19 45.80
CA LYS A 105 13.61 -14.98 46.64
C LYS A 105 14.81 -15.03 47.63
N PRO A 106 15.01 -14.05 48.53
CA PRO A 106 16.15 -13.14 48.50
C PRO A 106 17.11 -13.42 49.67
N LEU A 107 18.27 -12.76 49.68
CA LEU A 107 19.16 -12.71 50.85
C LEU A 107 19.33 -11.26 51.35
N PRO A 108 19.64 -11.10 52.65
CA PRO A 108 19.33 -9.91 53.43
C PRO A 108 20.44 -8.85 53.40
N ALA A 109 20.04 -7.69 53.93
CA ALA A 109 20.79 -6.46 54.09
C ALA A 109 22.20 -6.63 54.67
N SER A 110 23.17 -5.98 54.04
CA SER A 110 24.45 -5.61 54.65
C SER A 110 24.46 -4.11 54.88
N PHE A 111 24.72 -3.76 56.13
CA PHE A 111 24.98 -2.43 56.65
C PHE A 111 26.12 -1.76 55.87
N TYR A 112 25.90 -0.52 55.45
CA TYR A 112 26.97 0.43 55.11
C TYR A 112 26.80 1.71 55.94
N PRO A 113 27.91 2.29 56.42
CA PRO A 113 27.90 3.43 57.32
C PRO A 113 27.45 4.72 56.63
N GLN A 114 26.80 5.57 57.43
CA GLN A 114 26.30 6.89 57.03
C GLN A 114 27.42 7.75 56.43
N ARG A 115 27.24 8.15 55.18
CA ARG A 115 28.04 9.19 54.53
C ARG A 115 27.38 10.54 54.76
N VAL A 116 28.20 11.45 55.27
CA VAL A 116 27.92 12.85 55.60
C VAL A 116 27.25 13.58 54.42
N VAL A 117 26.16 14.28 54.74
CA VAL A 117 25.35 15.09 53.83
C VAL A 117 26.13 16.36 53.49
N SER A 118 26.88 16.33 52.39
CA SER A 118 27.35 17.55 51.74
C SER A 118 26.21 18.12 50.90
N SER A 119 25.77 19.33 51.28
CA SER A 119 24.81 20.15 50.55
C SER A 119 25.28 20.42 49.13
N SER A 120 24.90 19.53 48.21
CA SER A 120 25.04 19.70 46.78
C SER A 120 23.76 20.33 46.26
N TYR A 121 23.86 21.57 45.80
CA TYR A 121 22.82 22.24 45.00
C TYR A 121 22.20 21.27 44.00
N PRO A 122 20.87 21.29 43.79
CA PRO A 122 20.20 20.41 42.86
C PRO A 122 20.72 20.71 41.45
N ARG A 123 21.67 19.89 40.99
CA ARG A 123 22.07 19.80 39.59
C ARG A 123 20.84 19.28 38.87
N VAL A 124 20.01 20.19 38.36
CA VAL A 124 18.97 19.88 37.39
C VAL A 124 19.73 19.28 36.21
N PRO A 125 19.65 17.95 35.96
CA PRO A 125 20.32 17.37 34.83
C PRO A 125 19.65 18.00 33.61
N TYR A 126 20.39 18.78 32.84
CA TYR A 126 20.00 19.18 31.51
C TYR A 126 19.86 17.90 30.67
N GLN A 127 18.71 17.24 30.76
CA GLN A 127 18.23 16.29 29.77
C GLN A 127 17.73 17.09 28.57
N SER A 128 18.61 17.89 27.97
CA SER A 128 18.38 18.64 26.73
C SER A 128 18.64 17.77 25.51
N GLY A 129 18.26 16.49 25.59
CA GLY A 129 18.12 15.62 24.44
C GLY A 129 16.67 15.61 24.01
N PRO A 130 16.34 15.77 22.71
CA PRO A 130 14.97 15.61 22.25
C PRO A 130 14.46 14.24 22.71
N SER A 131 13.35 14.23 23.46
CA SER A 131 12.76 13.01 23.98
C SER A 131 12.55 12.02 22.82
N PRO A 132 13.05 10.77 22.94
CA PRO A 132 12.99 9.82 21.84
C PRO A 132 11.53 9.61 21.45
N VAL A 133 11.21 9.90 20.18
CA VAL A 133 9.85 9.74 19.64
C VAL A 133 9.36 8.32 19.94
N HIS A 134 8.31 8.20 20.74
CA HIS A 134 7.77 6.90 21.12
C HIS A 134 7.12 6.23 19.91
N LEU A 135 7.82 5.27 19.30
CA LEU A 135 7.33 4.54 18.13
C LEU A 135 6.33 3.47 18.56
N GLN A 136 5.14 3.53 17.99
CA GLN A 136 4.09 2.55 18.25
C GLN A 136 4.37 1.22 17.52
N ARG A 137 3.76 0.13 18.00
CA ARG A 137 3.86 -1.17 17.33
C ARG A 137 3.18 -1.13 15.97
N LYS A 138 3.66 -1.95 15.03
CA LYS A 138 3.04 -2.16 13.72
C LYS A 138 1.53 -2.44 13.86
N PRO A 139 0.66 -1.67 13.20
CA PRO A 139 -0.79 -1.89 13.24
C PRO A 139 -1.18 -3.30 12.77
N GLY A 140 -2.13 -3.93 13.45
CA GLY A 140 -2.56 -5.31 13.16
C GLY A 140 -3.28 -5.47 11.81
N ASN A 141 -3.86 -4.40 11.28
CA ASN A 141 -4.52 -4.36 9.98
C ASN A 141 -3.53 -4.28 8.80
N TRP A 142 -2.23 -4.10 9.05
CA TRP A 142 -1.21 -4.15 8.02
C TRP A 142 -1.00 -5.58 7.53
N ARG A 143 -0.81 -5.72 6.23
CA ARG A 143 -0.36 -6.93 5.55
C ARG A 143 0.85 -7.51 6.27
N ARG A 144 0.76 -8.77 6.68
CA ARG A 144 1.83 -9.47 7.40
C ARG A 144 3.16 -9.41 6.64
N GLY A 145 3.14 -9.54 5.31
CA GLY A 145 4.32 -9.48 4.44
C GLY A 145 4.71 -8.08 3.94
N TYR A 146 4.13 -7.00 4.46
CA TYR A 146 4.56 -5.65 4.08
C TYR A 146 5.97 -5.34 4.60
N VAL A 147 6.82 -4.86 3.69
CA VAL A 147 8.17 -4.38 3.96
C VAL A 147 8.26 -2.95 3.43
N PRO A 148 8.65 -1.97 4.25
CA PRO A 148 8.75 -0.59 3.80
C PRO A 148 9.90 -0.40 2.80
N PRO A 149 9.87 0.66 1.96
CA PRO A 149 10.88 0.86 0.93
C PRO A 149 12.30 0.98 1.48
N SER A 150 12.52 1.64 2.62
CA SER A 150 13.85 1.83 3.23
C SER A 150 14.51 0.51 3.67
N ARG A 151 13.73 -0.44 4.22
CA ARG A 151 14.24 -1.74 4.69
C ARG A 151 14.43 -2.77 3.56
N GLY A 152 14.10 -2.40 2.32
CA GLY A 152 14.16 -3.29 1.17
C GLY A 152 15.55 -3.44 0.53
N GLY A 153 16.58 -2.71 0.98
CA GLY A 153 17.86 -2.51 0.29
C GLY A 153 18.51 -3.76 -0.32
N LEU A 154 18.52 -4.88 0.41
CA LEU A 154 19.09 -6.15 -0.08
C LEU A 154 18.04 -7.20 -0.52
N ARG A 155 16.81 -7.13 0.00
CA ARG A 155 15.74 -8.10 -0.34
C ARG A 155 14.97 -7.77 -1.63
N ARG A 156 15.16 -6.58 -2.22
CA ARG A 156 14.56 -6.22 -3.52
C ARG A 156 14.98 -7.17 -4.65
N TYR A 157 16.19 -7.73 -4.60
CA TYR A 157 16.66 -8.71 -5.58
C TYR A 157 16.10 -10.12 -5.34
N ILE A 158 16.00 -10.55 -4.08
CA ILE A 158 15.59 -11.94 -3.74
C ILE A 158 14.08 -12.14 -3.86
N SER A 159 13.27 -11.07 -3.71
CA SER A 159 11.81 -11.15 -3.90
C SER A 159 11.36 -11.44 -5.34
N LYS A 160 12.25 -11.28 -6.35
CA LYS A 160 12.00 -11.79 -7.70
C LYS A 160 12.11 -13.32 -7.79
N ILE A 161 12.86 -13.96 -6.89
CA ILE A 161 13.12 -15.41 -6.91
C ILE A 161 12.05 -16.19 -6.13
N GLY A 162 11.50 -15.62 -5.05
CA GLY A 162 10.49 -16.29 -4.21
C GLY A 162 9.11 -16.49 -4.84
N SER A 163 8.84 -15.90 -6.02
CA SER A 163 7.60 -16.11 -6.77
C SER A 163 7.51 -17.51 -7.42
N LEU A 164 8.61 -18.29 -7.39
CA LEU A 164 8.71 -19.64 -7.98
C LEU A 164 8.27 -20.79 -7.05
N ILE A 165 8.00 -20.55 -5.76
CA ILE A 165 7.50 -21.62 -4.88
C ILE A 165 6.03 -21.90 -5.23
N ARG A 166 5.83 -22.88 -6.13
CA ARG A 166 4.54 -23.47 -6.53
C ARG A 166 3.88 -24.07 -5.29
N HIS A 167 2.89 -23.38 -4.72
CA HIS A 167 1.94 -24.05 -3.84
C HIS A 167 0.95 -24.85 -4.71
N PRO A 168 0.55 -26.06 -4.29
CA PRO A 168 -0.41 -26.87 -5.02
C PRO A 168 -1.69 -26.06 -5.23
N SER A 169 -2.03 -25.95 -6.49
CA SER A 169 -3.19 -25.29 -7.06
C SER A 169 -4.46 -25.75 -6.37
N SER A 170 -5.10 -24.86 -5.60
CA SER A 170 -6.54 -24.99 -5.39
C SER A 170 -7.22 -24.97 -6.77
N PRO A 171 -8.15 -25.89 -7.06
CA PRO A 171 -8.91 -25.91 -8.30
C PRO A 171 -9.89 -24.74 -8.25
N ARG A 172 -9.41 -23.54 -8.59
CA ARG A 172 -10.25 -22.34 -8.70
C ARG A 172 -10.42 -22.04 -10.16
N LEU A 173 -11.68 -21.97 -10.58
CA LEU A 173 -12.08 -21.44 -11.87
C LEU A 173 -11.28 -20.16 -12.15
N PRO A 174 -10.57 -20.08 -13.29
CA PRO A 174 -9.70 -18.96 -13.56
C PRO A 174 -10.56 -17.72 -13.82
N TYR A 175 -10.76 -16.87 -12.81
CA TYR A 175 -11.31 -15.53 -13.01
C TYR A 175 -10.44 -14.81 -14.05
N ARG A 176 -11.06 -14.49 -15.18
CA ARG A 176 -10.48 -13.66 -16.23
C ARG A 176 -10.81 -12.21 -15.93
N LEU A 177 -9.81 -11.35 -15.93
CA LEU A 177 -10.01 -9.92 -15.71
C LEU A 177 -10.42 -9.27 -17.04
N ASN A 178 -11.25 -8.22 -16.97
CA ASN A 178 -11.61 -7.40 -18.12
C ASN A 178 -10.34 -6.86 -18.81
N PRO A 179 -10.22 -6.94 -20.15
CA PRO A 179 -9.06 -6.44 -20.90
C PRO A 179 -8.65 -5.00 -20.57
N LEU A 180 -9.61 -4.12 -20.25
CA LEU A 180 -9.36 -2.72 -19.88
C LEU A 180 -8.55 -2.58 -18.57
N LEU A 181 -8.59 -3.60 -17.71
CA LEU A 181 -7.89 -3.59 -16.42
C LEU A 181 -6.64 -4.46 -16.41
N VAL A 182 -6.36 -5.25 -17.46
CA VAL A 182 -5.25 -6.21 -17.44
C VAL A 182 -3.92 -5.50 -17.62
N TYR A 183 -3.00 -5.71 -16.67
CA TYR A 183 -1.60 -5.34 -16.87
C TYR A 183 -0.86 -6.40 -17.69
N ARG A 184 -0.14 -5.96 -18.72
CA ARG A 184 0.75 -6.78 -19.56
C ARG A 184 2.13 -6.11 -19.63
N PRO A 185 3.21 -6.74 -19.13
CA PRO A 185 4.54 -6.11 -19.09
C PRO A 185 5.11 -5.68 -20.46
N HIS A 186 4.75 -6.38 -21.53
CA HIS A 186 5.29 -6.19 -22.88
C HIS A 186 4.27 -5.64 -23.88
N ASN A 187 3.09 -5.23 -23.41
CA ASN A 187 2.03 -4.68 -24.27
C ASN A 187 1.86 -3.20 -23.92
N PRO A 188 1.36 -2.35 -24.83
CA PRO A 188 0.90 -1.02 -24.46
C PRO A 188 -0.01 -1.05 -23.22
N VAL A 189 0.12 0.00 -22.41
CA VAL A 189 -0.64 0.20 -21.19
C VAL A 189 -2.14 0.17 -21.54
N GLN A 190 -2.91 -0.69 -20.85
CA GLN A 190 -4.34 -0.88 -21.15
C GLN A 190 -5.22 0.19 -20.51
N VAL A 191 -4.79 0.71 -19.36
CA VAL A 191 -5.43 1.79 -18.61
C VAL A 191 -4.35 2.68 -18.02
N SER A 192 -4.52 3.99 -18.13
CA SER A 192 -3.58 4.98 -17.61
C SER A 192 -4.37 6.06 -16.89
N TYR A 193 -4.08 6.28 -15.60
CA TYR A 193 -4.51 7.48 -14.88
C TYR A 193 -3.69 7.68 -13.60
N ASN A 194 -3.69 8.90 -13.06
CA ASN A 194 -3.00 9.20 -11.82
C ASN A 194 -3.91 8.92 -10.60
N LEU A 195 -3.46 8.02 -9.73
CA LEU A 195 -4.20 7.56 -8.54
C LEU A 195 -4.51 8.64 -7.50
N ARG A 196 -3.92 9.84 -7.64
CA ARG A 196 -4.23 10.99 -6.77
C ARG A 196 -5.56 11.66 -7.14
N PHE A 197 -6.04 11.48 -8.36
CA PHE A 197 -7.26 12.10 -8.87
C PHE A 197 -8.39 11.08 -9.05
N GLN A 198 -9.61 11.57 -9.18
CA GLN A 198 -10.76 10.74 -9.45
C GLN A 198 -10.60 10.04 -10.81
N PRO A 199 -11.08 8.79 -10.96
CA PRO A 199 -10.91 8.02 -12.18
C PRO A 199 -11.97 8.40 -13.23
N PHE A 200 -11.97 9.66 -13.67
CA PHE A 200 -12.83 10.14 -14.74
C PHE A 200 -12.00 10.65 -15.93
N PRO A 201 -12.56 10.64 -17.16
CA PRO A 201 -11.85 11.13 -18.34
C PRO A 201 -11.30 12.55 -18.19
N GLU A 202 -12.02 13.43 -17.50
CA GLU A 202 -11.64 14.83 -17.26
C GLU A 202 -10.37 14.96 -16.40
N TYR A 203 -10.07 13.94 -15.60
CA TYR A 203 -8.86 13.86 -14.77
C TYR A 203 -7.77 12.96 -15.38
N GLY A 204 -7.85 12.70 -16.68
CA GLY A 204 -6.83 11.98 -17.43
C GLY A 204 -6.94 10.45 -17.37
N LEU A 205 -8.14 9.91 -17.10
CA LEU A 205 -8.39 8.48 -17.31
C LEU A 205 -8.39 8.16 -18.80
N GLN A 206 -7.53 7.23 -19.19
CA GLN A 206 -7.40 6.78 -20.57
C GLN A 206 -7.41 5.25 -20.64
N PHE A 207 -8.05 4.72 -21.69
CA PHE A 207 -7.94 3.32 -22.10
C PHE A 207 -7.37 3.28 -23.52
N PRO A 208 -6.03 3.22 -23.69
CA PRO A 208 -5.41 3.29 -25.01
C PRO A 208 -5.95 2.25 -26.00
N ALA A 209 -6.33 1.06 -25.52
CA ALA A 209 -6.90 0.00 -26.36
C ALA A 209 -8.23 0.36 -27.04
N LEU A 210 -8.95 1.38 -26.55
CA LEU A 210 -10.21 1.81 -27.15
C LEU A 210 -10.01 2.74 -28.36
N ASN A 211 -8.84 3.37 -28.52
CA ASN A 211 -8.59 4.41 -29.53
C ASN A 211 -9.62 5.56 -29.52
N ARG A 212 -10.26 5.81 -28.37
CA ARG A 212 -11.22 6.90 -28.13
C ARG A 212 -11.27 7.27 -26.64
N PRO A 213 -11.82 8.43 -26.26
CA PRO A 213 -12.11 8.74 -24.87
C PRO A 213 -13.01 7.68 -24.22
N PRO A 214 -12.77 7.32 -22.94
CA PRO A 214 -13.65 6.42 -22.21
C PRO A 214 -15.06 7.00 -22.11
N ASN A 215 -16.07 6.19 -22.35
CA ASN A 215 -17.47 6.55 -22.13
C ASN A 215 -18.03 5.81 -20.91
N PRO A 216 -19.22 6.19 -20.40
CA PRO A 216 -19.83 5.51 -19.25
C PRO A 216 -20.05 4.00 -19.47
N LEU A 217 -20.35 3.57 -20.70
CA LEU A 217 -20.57 2.15 -21.01
C LEU A 217 -19.31 1.30 -20.79
N ASP A 218 -18.12 1.86 -21.04
CA ASP A 218 -16.85 1.19 -20.77
C ASP A 218 -16.65 0.93 -19.28
N LEU A 219 -17.07 1.88 -18.45
CA LEU A 219 -16.96 1.81 -16.98
C LEU A 219 -17.98 0.82 -16.37
N PHE A 220 -19.15 0.66 -17.00
CA PHE A 220 -20.17 -0.31 -16.58
C PHE A 220 -19.84 -1.77 -16.96
N GLN A 221 -18.80 -2.02 -17.75
CA GLN A 221 -18.38 -3.38 -18.07
C GLN A 221 -18.00 -4.15 -16.80
N LEU A 222 -18.31 -5.44 -16.75
CA LEU A 222 -17.90 -6.31 -15.66
C LEU A 222 -16.38 -6.41 -15.60
N ALA A 223 -15.79 -6.28 -14.40
CA ALA A 223 -14.36 -6.36 -14.19
C ALA A 223 -13.80 -7.79 -14.28
N THR A 224 -14.66 -8.80 -14.11
CA THR A 224 -14.26 -10.22 -14.12
C THR A 224 -15.26 -11.10 -14.85
N SER A 225 -14.76 -12.18 -15.44
CA SER A 225 -15.53 -13.28 -15.99
C SER A 225 -15.03 -14.61 -15.40
N PRO A 226 -15.87 -15.39 -14.68
CA PRO A 226 -17.25 -15.06 -14.33
C PRO A 226 -17.34 -13.83 -13.39
N PRO A 227 -18.49 -13.14 -13.31
CA PRO A 227 -18.68 -11.99 -12.43
C PRO A 227 -18.41 -12.33 -10.96
N THR A 228 -17.88 -11.36 -10.21
CA THR A 228 -17.60 -11.49 -8.78
C THR A 228 -18.13 -10.30 -8.01
N PHE A 229 -18.52 -10.48 -6.75
CA PHE A 229 -19.06 -9.43 -5.90
C PHE A 229 -18.03 -8.78 -4.97
N ARG A 230 -16.85 -9.42 -4.84
CA ARG A 230 -15.77 -8.98 -3.96
C ARG A 230 -14.44 -9.22 -4.65
N MET A 231 -13.57 -8.20 -4.62
CA MET A 231 -12.23 -8.27 -5.16
C MET A 231 -11.23 -7.69 -4.15
N ILE A 232 -10.09 -8.35 -4.00
CA ILE A 232 -9.02 -7.88 -3.12
C ILE A 232 -7.82 -7.50 -3.97
N LEU A 233 -7.49 -6.22 -3.94
CA LEU A 233 -6.29 -5.67 -4.56
C LEU A 233 -5.19 -5.47 -3.52
N TRP A 234 -3.95 -5.50 -3.98
CA TRP A 234 -2.80 -5.15 -3.17
C TRP A 234 -1.73 -4.46 -3.98
N HIS A 235 -0.88 -3.69 -3.30
CA HIS A 235 0.28 -3.05 -3.90
C HIS A 235 1.52 -3.33 -3.05
N ARG A 236 2.70 -3.41 -3.66
CA ARG A 236 3.96 -3.69 -2.93
C ARG A 236 4.28 -2.61 -1.90
N LYS A 237 4.05 -1.35 -2.24
CA LYS A 237 4.32 -0.19 -1.35
C LYS A 237 3.21 0.10 -0.34
N LEU A 238 2.06 -0.57 -0.44
CA LEU A 238 0.95 -0.35 0.49
C LEU A 238 0.94 -1.39 1.62
N PRO A 239 0.84 -0.95 2.88
CA PRO A 239 0.67 -1.86 3.99
C PRO A 239 -0.73 -2.45 4.06
N TRP A 240 -1.75 -1.86 3.43
CA TRP A 240 -3.14 -2.36 3.47
C TRP A 240 -3.52 -3.16 2.21
N TYR A 241 -4.53 -4.02 2.35
CA TYR A 241 -5.28 -4.51 1.19
C TYR A 241 -6.35 -3.49 0.81
N VAL A 242 -6.61 -3.36 -0.49
CA VAL A 242 -7.75 -2.58 -1.00
C VAL A 242 -8.86 -3.57 -1.29
N LYS A 243 -9.99 -3.42 -0.61
CA LYS A 243 -11.17 -4.27 -0.79
C LYS A 243 -12.16 -3.52 -1.67
N ILE A 244 -12.59 -4.16 -2.75
CA ILE A 244 -13.59 -3.65 -3.68
C ILE A 244 -14.83 -4.53 -3.55
N GLU A 245 -15.99 -3.90 -3.45
CA GLU A 245 -17.30 -4.56 -3.43
C GLU A 245 -18.12 -4.05 -4.62
N ALA A 246 -19.01 -4.88 -5.14
CA ALA A 246 -19.88 -4.50 -6.24
C ALA A 246 -20.89 -3.44 -5.79
N SER A 247 -21.08 -2.39 -6.58
CA SER A 247 -22.19 -1.44 -6.38
C SER A 247 -23.51 -1.95 -6.95
N THR A 248 -23.45 -2.95 -7.84
CA THR A 248 -24.62 -3.51 -8.53
C THR A 248 -24.79 -5.00 -8.27
N LEU A 249 -26.00 -5.52 -8.52
CA LEU A 249 -26.32 -6.94 -8.35
C LEU A 249 -25.69 -7.86 -9.41
N ASN A 250 -25.13 -7.29 -10.48
CA ASN A 250 -24.52 -8.06 -11.58
C ASN A 250 -23.06 -8.44 -11.29
N GLY A 251 -22.43 -7.79 -10.31
CA GLY A 251 -21.04 -7.98 -9.95
C GLY A 251 -20.22 -6.69 -10.05
N ILE A 252 -18.93 -6.81 -9.77
CA ILE A 252 -17.97 -5.71 -9.80
C ILE A 252 -17.79 -5.24 -11.23
N THR A 253 -18.00 -3.94 -11.45
CA THR A 253 -17.74 -3.24 -12.71
C THR A 253 -16.33 -2.65 -12.76
N VAL A 254 -15.88 -2.20 -13.94
CA VAL A 254 -14.64 -1.43 -14.09
C VAL A 254 -14.70 -0.16 -13.23
N GLN A 255 -15.85 0.52 -13.20
CA GLN A 255 -16.09 1.69 -12.35
C GLN A 255 -15.86 1.39 -10.87
N ASP A 256 -16.39 0.28 -10.35
CA ASP A 256 -16.25 -0.12 -8.95
C ASP A 256 -14.78 -0.32 -8.57
N VAL A 257 -14.00 -0.96 -9.45
CA VAL A 257 -12.56 -1.18 -9.24
C VAL A 257 -11.82 0.15 -9.14
N LEU A 258 -12.00 1.04 -10.12
CA LEU A 258 -11.29 2.30 -10.18
C LEU A 258 -11.70 3.24 -9.04
N SER A 259 -13.01 3.35 -8.78
CA SER A 259 -13.56 4.24 -7.76
C SER A 259 -13.25 3.74 -6.35
N GLY A 260 -13.41 2.44 -6.08
CA GLY A 260 -13.09 1.85 -4.79
C GLY A 260 -11.58 1.92 -4.49
N MET A 261 -10.73 1.79 -5.52
CA MET A 261 -9.29 2.01 -5.38
C MET A 261 -9.00 3.48 -5.01
N TYR A 262 -9.57 4.44 -5.73
CA TYR A 262 -9.43 5.86 -5.42
C TYR A 262 -9.88 6.18 -3.98
N GLN A 263 -11.10 5.77 -3.59
CA GLN A 263 -11.64 6.00 -2.25
C GLN A 263 -10.74 5.39 -1.17
N SER A 264 -10.28 4.16 -1.36
CA SER A 264 -9.38 3.49 -0.41
C SER A 264 -8.03 4.20 -0.29
N LEU A 265 -7.50 4.78 -1.37
CA LEU A 265 -6.20 5.47 -1.37
C LEU A 265 -6.28 6.91 -0.85
N ARG A 266 -7.45 7.56 -0.96
CA ARG A 266 -7.68 8.91 -0.43
C ARG A 266 -7.93 8.94 1.07
N ARG A 267 -8.09 7.79 1.72
CA ARG A 267 -8.25 7.72 3.18
C ARG A 267 -7.00 8.30 3.89
N PRO A 268 -7.18 9.23 4.85
CA PRO A 268 -6.09 9.70 5.68
C PRO A 268 -5.55 8.56 6.56
N ILE A 269 -4.25 8.59 6.84
CA ILE A 269 -3.62 7.66 7.80
C ILE A 269 -3.66 8.28 9.20
N GLY A 270 -3.63 7.45 10.24
CA GLY A 270 -3.56 7.93 11.63
C GLY A 270 -2.13 8.13 12.15
N GLN A 271 -1.97 8.86 13.27
CA GLN A 271 -0.67 9.02 13.96
C GLN A 271 0.01 7.68 14.23
N HIS A 272 -0.78 6.71 14.71
CA HIS A 272 -0.33 5.36 15.02
C HIS A 272 0.19 4.59 13.81
N GLU A 273 -0.30 4.90 12.61
CA GLU A 273 0.17 4.28 11.36
C GLU A 273 1.44 5.00 10.84
N TYR A 274 1.60 6.29 11.11
CA TYR A 274 2.74 7.09 10.69
C TYR A 274 3.97 6.92 11.61
N TYR A 275 3.76 7.01 12.93
CA TYR A 275 4.80 6.84 13.96
C TYR A 275 4.89 5.41 14.46
N THR A 276 5.06 4.45 13.54
CA THR A 276 5.22 3.03 13.85
C THR A 276 6.66 2.56 13.74
N ASN A 277 7.04 1.56 14.53
CA ASN A 277 8.33 0.87 14.46
C ASN A 277 8.58 0.16 13.12
N ALA A 278 7.54 0.00 12.29
CA ALA A 278 7.65 -0.54 10.94
C ALA A 278 8.13 0.49 9.91
N LEU A 279 8.04 1.79 10.17
CA LEU A 279 8.52 2.87 9.29
C LEU A 279 9.79 3.50 9.87
N SER A 280 10.84 3.61 9.05
CA SER A 280 12.04 4.35 9.46
C SER A 280 11.83 5.86 9.38
N SER A 281 12.81 6.65 9.82
CA SER A 281 12.85 8.09 9.55
C SER A 281 12.86 8.38 8.06
N ALA A 282 13.67 7.66 7.28
CA ALA A 282 13.73 7.79 5.82
C ALA A 282 12.39 7.47 5.13
N ASP A 283 11.62 6.49 5.62
CA ASP A 283 10.28 6.23 5.08
C ASP A 283 9.32 7.39 5.33
N ARG A 284 9.37 7.99 6.53
CA ARG A 284 8.55 9.15 6.89
C ARG A 284 8.93 10.38 6.08
N GLU A 285 10.21 10.59 5.82
CA GLU A 285 10.69 11.66 4.93
C GLU A 285 10.16 11.46 3.50
N MET A 286 10.24 10.24 2.95
CA MET A 286 9.66 9.93 1.64
C MET A 286 8.14 10.19 1.60
N LEU A 287 7.40 9.85 2.66
CA LEU A 287 5.98 10.15 2.78
C LEU A 287 5.72 11.65 2.85
N SER A 288 6.53 12.41 3.59
CA SER A 288 6.45 13.87 3.68
C SER A 288 6.61 14.52 2.30
N VAL A 289 7.63 14.10 1.53
CA VAL A 289 7.85 14.59 0.17
C VAL A 289 6.65 14.26 -0.74
N ALA A 290 6.13 13.03 -0.65
CA ALA A 290 4.97 12.63 -1.45
C ALA A 290 3.69 13.42 -1.10
N PHE A 291 3.47 13.66 0.20
CA PHE A 291 2.41 14.51 0.73
C PHE A 291 2.51 15.94 0.20
N GLN A 292 3.68 16.57 0.33
CA GLN A 292 3.92 17.92 -0.18
C GLN A 292 3.67 18.02 -1.68
N GLN A 293 4.17 17.05 -2.46
CA GLN A 293 3.93 16.98 -3.91
C GLN A 293 2.47 16.81 -4.29
N ARG A 294 1.67 16.13 -3.47
CA ARG A 294 0.22 16.00 -3.68
C ARG A 294 -0.49 17.31 -3.37
N CYS A 295 -0.18 17.92 -2.22
CA CYS A 295 -0.89 19.10 -1.76
C CYS A 295 -0.60 20.33 -2.61
N ARG A 296 0.65 20.54 -3.07
CA ARG A 296 1.04 21.72 -3.86
C ARG A 296 0.56 23.07 -3.28
N GLY A 297 0.50 23.17 -1.95
CA GLY A 297 0.02 24.37 -1.25
C GLY A 297 -1.51 24.47 -1.09
N ASP A 298 -2.31 23.54 -1.61
CA ASP A 298 -3.76 23.54 -1.40
C ASP A 298 -4.11 23.27 0.08
N ALA A 299 -4.66 24.29 0.74
CA ALA A 299 -5.04 24.25 2.15
C ALA A 299 -6.01 23.09 2.47
N LYS A 300 -6.93 22.74 1.56
CA LYS A 300 -7.87 21.63 1.78
C LYS A 300 -7.16 20.28 1.77
N GLU A 301 -6.20 20.11 0.86
CA GLU A 301 -5.41 18.88 0.78
C GLU A 301 -4.43 18.77 1.96
N ILE A 302 -3.87 19.90 2.42
CA ILE A 302 -3.00 19.98 3.61
C ILE A 302 -3.79 19.61 4.87
N ALA A 303 -4.97 20.19 5.07
CA ALA A 303 -5.82 19.91 6.22
C ALA A 303 -6.23 18.44 6.32
N GLY A 304 -6.32 17.75 5.19
CA GLY A 304 -6.60 16.30 5.16
C GLY A 304 -5.42 15.41 5.56
N GLY A 305 -4.24 15.96 5.82
CA GLY A 305 -3.05 15.24 6.26
C GLY A 305 -2.51 14.22 5.24
N VAL A 306 -1.63 13.34 5.73
CA VAL A 306 -1.03 12.27 4.92
C VAL A 306 -2.10 11.22 4.59
N ARG A 307 -2.14 10.78 3.32
CA ARG A 307 -3.11 9.81 2.82
C ARG A 307 -2.42 8.54 2.37
N ARG A 308 -3.19 7.45 2.27
CA ARG A 308 -2.65 6.15 1.84
C ARG A 308 -1.99 6.20 0.46
N VAL A 309 -2.44 7.08 -0.44
CA VAL A 309 -1.82 7.29 -1.77
C VAL A 309 -0.37 7.78 -1.66
N ASP A 310 0.00 8.49 -0.58
CA ASP A 310 1.34 9.06 -0.42
C ASP A 310 2.41 7.96 -0.23
N PHE A 311 2.02 6.76 0.23
CA PHE A 311 2.89 5.58 0.29
C PHE A 311 3.38 5.11 -1.08
N LEU A 312 2.71 5.49 -2.17
CA LEU A 312 3.16 5.17 -3.52
C LEU A 312 4.37 6.03 -3.95
N GLY A 313 4.58 7.17 -3.29
CA GLY A 313 5.63 8.13 -3.61
C GLY A 313 5.43 8.71 -5.01
N ARG A 314 6.40 8.47 -5.89
CA ARG A 314 6.37 8.87 -7.31
C ARG A 314 5.60 7.90 -8.22
N GLU A 315 5.40 6.65 -7.79
CA GLU A 315 4.75 5.60 -8.61
C GLU A 315 3.21 5.68 -8.49
N VAL A 316 2.63 6.78 -8.95
CA VAL A 316 1.18 7.06 -8.82
C VAL A 316 0.39 6.85 -10.11
N GLY A 317 1.06 6.60 -11.25
CA GLY A 317 0.38 6.28 -12.50
C GLY A 317 -0.09 4.84 -12.49
N PHE A 318 -1.40 4.59 -12.47
CA PHE A 318 -1.97 3.25 -12.57
C PHE A 318 -1.88 2.73 -13.99
N VAL A 319 -1.41 1.48 -14.16
CA VAL A 319 -1.24 0.84 -15.48
C VAL A 319 -1.99 -0.49 -15.63
N GLY A 320 -2.85 -0.81 -14.66
CA GLY A 320 -3.66 -2.02 -14.64
C GLY A 320 -3.38 -2.94 -13.45
N LEU A 321 -3.96 -4.14 -13.52
CA LEU A 321 -3.91 -5.17 -12.50
C LEU A 321 -3.25 -6.44 -13.04
N ALA A 322 -2.34 -7.01 -12.26
CA ALA A 322 -1.73 -8.30 -12.54
C ALA A 322 -2.31 -9.39 -11.64
N ARG A 323 -2.49 -10.60 -12.18
CA ARG A 323 -3.00 -11.72 -11.38
C ARG A 323 -1.97 -12.12 -10.33
N SER A 324 -2.41 -12.21 -9.08
CA SER A 324 -1.59 -12.70 -7.96
C SER A 324 -2.14 -14.01 -7.41
N ARG A 325 -1.49 -14.52 -6.38
CA ARG A 325 -1.86 -15.77 -5.71
C ARG A 325 -3.19 -15.61 -4.95
N ARG A 326 -3.91 -16.72 -4.77
CA ARG A 326 -5.12 -16.82 -3.93
C ARG A 326 -6.31 -15.95 -4.37
N GLY A 327 -6.39 -15.57 -5.65
CA GLY A 327 -7.50 -14.76 -6.17
C GLY A 327 -7.38 -13.26 -5.83
N MET A 328 -6.19 -12.81 -5.47
CA MET A 328 -5.89 -11.39 -5.29
C MET A 328 -5.31 -10.81 -6.59
N TRP A 329 -5.43 -9.50 -6.74
CA TRP A 329 -4.87 -8.76 -7.88
C TRP A 329 -3.83 -7.76 -7.40
N GLU A 330 -2.68 -7.73 -8.06
CA GLU A 330 -1.63 -6.76 -7.79
C GLU A 330 -1.86 -5.50 -8.61
N ILE A 331 -1.98 -4.36 -7.93
CA ILE A 331 -2.00 -3.04 -8.56
C ILE A 331 -0.62 -2.80 -9.17
N LYS A 332 -0.58 -2.46 -10.45
CA LYS A 332 0.64 -2.08 -11.13
C LYS A 332 0.64 -0.58 -11.32
N THR A 333 1.72 0.05 -10.87
CA THR A 333 1.92 1.48 -11.01
C THR A 333 3.28 1.78 -11.63
N VAL A 334 3.36 2.96 -12.24
CA VAL A 334 4.56 3.54 -12.81
C VAL A 334 4.70 4.98 -12.32
N GLU A 335 5.90 5.53 -12.43
CA GLU A 335 6.06 6.98 -12.33
C GLU A 335 5.42 7.61 -13.57
N PRO A 336 4.39 8.47 -13.41
CA PRO A 336 3.79 9.11 -14.57
C PRO A 336 4.86 9.93 -15.27
N LEU A 337 4.92 9.83 -16.60
CA LEU A 337 5.83 10.64 -17.39
C LEU A 337 5.58 12.10 -17.04
N ARG A 338 6.62 12.80 -16.57
CA ARG A 338 6.54 14.25 -16.47
C ARG A 338 6.27 14.75 -17.89
N PRO A 339 5.25 15.61 -18.11
CA PRO A 339 5.14 16.31 -19.38
C PRO A 339 6.51 16.94 -19.60
N ARG A 340 7.23 16.51 -20.66
CA ARG A 340 8.41 17.25 -21.09
C ARG A 340 7.86 18.62 -21.43
N MET A 341 8.21 19.64 -20.67
CA MET A 341 7.90 21.01 -21.07
C MET A 341 8.65 21.21 -22.37
N ILE A 342 7.90 21.16 -23.47
CA ILE A 342 8.39 21.63 -24.76
C ILE A 342 8.45 23.14 -24.55
N ILE A 343 9.67 23.65 -24.38
CA ILE A 343 9.90 25.09 -24.46
C ILE A 343 9.76 25.39 -25.94
N GLU A 344 8.59 25.89 -26.34
CA GLU A 344 8.35 26.43 -27.67
C GLU A 344 9.07 27.78 -27.84
#